data_AF-A0AA36H7X8-F1
#
_entry.id   AF-A0AA36H7X8-F1
#
_cell.length_a   1.000
_cell.length_b   1.000
_cell.length_c   1.000
_cell.angle_alpha   90.00
_cell.angle_beta   90.00
_cell.angle_gamma   90.00
#
_symmetry.space_group_name_H-M   'P 1'
#
loop_
_entity.id
_entity.type
_entity.pdbx_description
1 polymer ?
#
loop_
_entity_poly.entity_id
_entity_poly.type
_entity_poly.pdbx_seq_one_letter_code
_entity_poly.pdbx_strand_id
1 'polypeptide(L)'
;MTDFVALKRSTDMKSTVKAANQLAMRKNISHFMIFGDDQKFMNKLSEAIIKEGGWKSDAVAISKYDESMDLYLASMICSSFLITAARSTFAFWLAFFVQNQNAVYYLNVPTKDLVM
;
A
#
# COMPACT_ATOMS: atom_id res chain seq x y z
N MET A 1 -12.72 15.37 4.13
CA MET A 1 -13.56 14.22 3.74
C MET A 1 -13.03 13.79 2.39
N THR A 2 -12.32 12.66 2.33
CA THR A 2 -11.63 12.20 1.11
C THR A 2 -12.65 11.60 0.12
N ASP A 3 -12.44 11.88 -1.17
CA ASP A 3 -13.38 11.54 -2.26
C ASP A 3 -13.69 10.03 -2.36
N PHE A 4 -12.80 9.18 -1.82
CA PHE A 4 -12.95 7.72 -1.80
C PHE A 4 -14.08 7.22 -0.90
N VAL A 5 -14.37 7.92 0.21
CA VAL A 5 -15.44 7.55 1.15
C VAL A 5 -16.81 7.93 0.61
N ALA A 6 -16.91 9.08 -0.05
CA ALA A 6 -18.15 9.55 -0.67
C ALA A 6 -18.64 8.63 -1.80
N LEU A 7 -17.72 7.92 -2.48
CA LEU A 7 -18.02 7.09 -3.63
C LEU A 7 -18.16 5.59 -3.34
N LYS A 8 -18.13 5.12 -2.08
CA LYS A 8 -18.06 3.68 -1.70
C LYS A 8 -16.92 2.94 -2.43
N ARG A 9 -15.80 3.62 -2.68
CA ARG A 9 -14.64 3.11 -3.43
C ARG A 9 -13.40 3.01 -2.53
N SER A 10 -13.61 2.81 -1.23
CA SER A 10 -12.55 2.70 -0.24
C SER A 10 -11.73 1.43 -0.44
N THR A 11 -10.42 1.55 -0.27
CA THR A 11 -9.49 0.43 -0.12
C THR A 11 -10.05 -0.64 0.81
N ASP A 12 -10.22 -1.87 0.31
CA ASP A 12 -10.68 -2.99 1.14
C ASP A 12 -9.56 -3.44 2.08
N MET A 13 -9.74 -3.17 3.38
CA MET A 13 -8.75 -3.49 4.42
C MET A 13 -8.39 -4.98 4.41
N LYS A 14 -9.39 -5.86 4.32
CA LYS A 14 -9.19 -7.31 4.42
C LYS A 14 -8.36 -7.86 3.25
N SER A 15 -8.71 -7.46 2.02
CA SER A 15 -7.96 -7.87 0.83
C SER A 15 -6.56 -7.27 0.82
N THR A 16 -6.40 -6.04 1.30
CA THR A 16 -5.10 -5.38 1.42
C THR A 16 -4.17 -6.13 2.37
N VAL A 17 -4.64 -6.43 3.58
CA VAL A 17 -3.86 -7.16 4.61
C VAL A 17 -3.47 -8.55 4.09
N LYS A 18 -4.43 -9.27 3.51
CA LYS A 18 -4.17 -10.59 2.92
C LYS A 18 -3.12 -10.52 1.81
N ALA A 19 -3.25 -9.57 0.89
CA ALA A 19 -2.31 -9.42 -0.22
C ALA A 19 -0.91 -9.02 0.25
N ALA A 20 -0.81 -8.05 1.18
CA ALA A 20 0.47 -7.60 1.74
C ALA A 20 1.21 -8.76 2.41
N ASN A 21 0.54 -9.52 3.28
CA ASN A 21 1.14 -10.66 3.97
C ASN A 21 1.54 -11.79 2.99
N GLN A 22 0.69 -12.11 2.01
CA GLN A 22 1.01 -13.12 1.00
C GLN A 22 2.20 -12.74 0.12
N LEU A 23 2.27 -11.47 -0.30
CA LEU A 23 3.41 -10.96 -1.08
C LEU A 23 4.69 -10.99 -0.25
N ALA A 24 4.63 -10.56 1.01
CA ALA A 24 5.78 -10.57 1.89
C ALA A 24 6.35 -11.98 2.07
N MET A 25 5.50 -12.99 2.32
CA MET A 25 5.94 -14.39 2.39
C MET A 25 6.56 -14.88 1.08
N ARG A 26 5.95 -14.58 -0.07
CA ARG A 26 6.44 -15.03 -1.41
C ARG A 26 7.74 -14.37 -1.82
N LYS A 27 7.99 -13.15 -1.36
CA LYS A 27 9.17 -12.34 -1.72
C LYS A 27 10.24 -12.29 -0.63
N ASN A 28 10.04 -13.05 0.46
CA ASN A 28 10.94 -13.06 1.62
C ASN A 28 11.17 -11.64 2.20
N ILE A 29 10.09 -10.85 2.31
CA ILE A 29 10.09 -9.51 2.89
C ILE A 29 9.64 -9.61 4.35
N SER A 30 10.35 -8.91 5.23
CA SER A 30 10.07 -8.90 6.69
C SER A 30 9.67 -7.53 7.23
N HIS A 31 9.82 -6.48 6.42
CA HIS A 31 9.50 -5.10 6.80
C HIS A 31 8.59 -4.46 5.76
N PHE A 32 7.66 -3.65 6.24
CA PHE A 32 6.66 -2.96 5.45
C PHE A 32 6.80 -1.45 5.65
N MET A 33 6.62 -0.70 4.57
CA MET A 33 6.45 0.76 4.61
C MET A 33 5.08 1.08 4.04
N ILE A 34 4.26 1.82 4.79
CA ILE A 34 2.93 2.27 4.37
C ILE A 34 3.01 3.75 3.99
N PHE A 35 2.52 4.05 2.79
CA PHE A 35 2.37 5.41 2.26
C PHE A 35 0.89 5.74 2.09
N GLY A 36 0.49 6.98 2.33
CA GLY A 36 -0.89 7.43 2.19
C GLY A 36 -1.21 8.69 2.97
N ASP A 37 -2.43 9.20 2.77
CA ASP A 37 -2.94 10.46 3.32
C ASP A 37 -3.80 10.28 4.58
N ASP A 38 -4.42 9.10 4.76
CA ASP A 38 -5.27 8.80 5.92
C ASP A 38 -4.49 8.07 7.02
N GLN A 39 -3.95 8.83 7.98
CA GLN A 39 -3.21 8.29 9.12
C GLN A 39 -4.02 7.27 9.94
N LYS A 40 -5.34 7.46 10.08
CA LYS A 40 -6.19 6.55 10.86
C LYS A 40 -6.35 5.22 10.13
N PHE A 41 -6.51 5.25 8.82
CA PHE A 41 -6.51 4.05 7.99
C PHE A 41 -5.16 3.35 8.02
N MET A 42 -4.06 4.08 7.83
CA MET A 42 -2.70 3.52 7.83
C MET A 42 -2.34 2.84 9.15
N ASN A 43 -2.72 3.44 10.30
CA ASN A 43 -2.51 2.83 11.62
C ASN A 43 -3.27 1.50 11.75
N LYS A 44 -4.55 1.46 11.36
CA LYS A 44 -5.34 0.22 11.38
C LYS A 44 -4.79 -0.84 10.43
N LEU A 45 -4.29 -0.42 9.28
CA LEU A 45 -3.68 -1.32 8.31
C LEU A 45 -2.39 -1.93 8.87
N SER A 46 -1.55 -1.13 9.52
CA SER A 46 -0.33 -1.60 10.20
C SER A 46 -0.66 -2.67 11.26
N GLU A 47 -1.58 -2.37 12.17
CA GLU A 47 -2.02 -3.31 13.21
C GLU A 47 -2.55 -4.62 12.62
N ALA A 48 -3.33 -4.54 11.55
CA ALA A 48 -3.91 -5.71 10.90
C ALA A 48 -2.86 -6.55 10.16
N ILE A 49 -1.90 -5.92 9.45
CA ILE A 49 -0.76 -6.61 8.82
C ILE A 49 0.01 -7.40 9.87
N ILE A 50 0.42 -6.75 10.96
CA ILE A 50 1.19 -7.37 12.05
C ILE A 50 0.44 -8.55 12.65
N LYS A 51 -0.83 -8.32 13.04
CA LYS A 51 -1.64 -9.33 13.72
C LYS A 51 -1.94 -10.54 12.84
N GLU A 52 -2.34 -10.33 11.59
CA GLU A 52 -2.71 -11.43 10.69
C GLU A 52 -1.50 -12.16 10.11
N GLY A 53 -0.37 -11.46 9.94
CA GLY A 53 0.88 -12.04 9.42
C GLY A 53 1.77 -12.68 10.49
N GLY A 54 1.48 -12.46 11.78
CA GLY A 54 2.33 -12.93 12.88
C GLY A 54 3.69 -12.24 12.92
N TRP A 55 3.75 -10.97 12.49
CA TRP A 55 5.00 -10.21 12.45
C TRP A 55 5.37 -9.63 13.82
N LYS A 56 6.62 -9.20 13.96
CA LYS A 56 7.04 -8.38 15.11
C LYS A 56 6.35 -7.02 15.07
N SER A 57 6.18 -6.41 16.25
CA SER A 57 5.50 -5.11 16.40
C SER A 57 6.18 -3.95 15.65
N ASP A 58 7.47 -4.08 15.34
CA ASP A 58 8.30 -3.11 14.63
C ASP A 58 8.42 -3.40 13.12
N ALA A 59 7.75 -4.44 12.61
CA ALA A 59 7.85 -4.84 11.20
C ALA A 59 7.21 -3.83 10.24
N VAL A 60 6.32 -2.95 10.71
CA VAL A 60 5.60 -2.00 9.85
C VAL A 60 5.91 -0.56 10.24
N ALA A 61 6.45 0.21 9.30
CA ALA A 61 6.58 1.65 9.39
C ALA A 61 5.47 2.35 8.59
N ILE A 62 5.05 3.52 9.08
CA ILE A 62 4.09 4.39 8.40
C ILE A 62 4.80 5.70 8.09
N SER A 63 4.78 6.10 6.83
CA SER A 63 5.36 7.38 6.45
C SER A 63 4.54 8.53 7.05
N LYS A 64 5.27 9.58 7.46
CA LYS A 64 4.72 10.85 7.94
C LYS A 64 5.36 12.03 7.19
N TYR A 65 6.08 11.75 6.12
CA TYR A 65 6.75 12.75 5.31
C TYR A 65 5.78 13.34 4.28
N ASP A 66 6.22 14.39 3.60
CA ASP A 66 5.53 14.88 2.42
C ASP A 66 5.69 13.93 1.22
N GLU A 67 4.87 14.16 0.20
CA GLU A 67 4.81 13.32 -0.99
C GLU A 67 6.17 13.18 -1.70
N SER A 68 7.01 14.22 -1.70
CA SER A 68 8.30 14.17 -2.39
C SER A 68 9.29 13.22 -1.69
N MET A 69 9.29 13.25 -0.37
CA MET A 69 10.08 12.33 0.45
C MET A 69 9.53 10.91 0.40
N ASP A 70 8.22 10.73 0.30
CA ASP A 70 7.61 9.41 0.08
C ASP A 70 8.05 8.79 -1.24
N LEU A 71 8.08 9.57 -2.33
CA LEU A 71 8.59 9.12 -3.63
C LEU A 71 10.06 8.71 -3.53
N TYR A 72 10.88 9.51 -2.85
CA TYR A 72 12.28 9.19 -2.62
C TYR A 72 12.45 7.90 -1.79
N LEU A 73 11.73 7.76 -0.67
CA LEU A 73 11.77 6.56 0.17
C LEU A 73 11.34 5.32 -0.62
N ALA A 74 10.23 5.38 -1.36
CA ALA A 74 9.77 4.28 -2.20
C ALA A 74 10.84 3.86 -3.22
N SER A 75 11.54 4.82 -3.83
CA SER A 75 12.63 4.56 -4.77
C SER A 75 13.85 3.90 -4.13
N MET A 76 14.09 4.12 -2.83
CA MET A 76 15.31 3.69 -2.16
C MET A 76 15.16 2.36 -1.42
N ILE A 77 14.01 2.14 -0.77
CA ILE A 77 13.88 1.05 0.21
C ILE A 77 12.90 -0.05 -0.22
N CYS A 78 12.02 0.21 -1.20
CA CYS A 78 11.02 -0.77 -1.61
C CYS A 78 11.60 -1.74 -2.65
N SER A 79 11.70 -3.03 -2.29
CA SER A 79 12.04 -4.11 -3.23
C SER A 79 10.83 -4.71 -3.94
N SER A 80 9.63 -4.47 -3.39
CA SER A 80 8.33 -4.80 -3.96
C SER A 80 7.31 -3.76 -3.51
N PHE A 81 6.30 -3.48 -4.33
CA PHE A 81 5.31 -2.44 -4.10
C PHE A 81 3.90 -2.95 -4.34
N LEU A 82 2.96 -2.63 -3.44
CA LEU A 82 1.54 -3.00 -3.56
C LEU A 82 0.67 -1.73 -3.61
N ILE A 83 0.04 -1.50 -4.75
CA ILE A 83 -0.94 -0.44 -4.95
C ILE A 83 -2.30 -0.92 -4.45
N THR A 84 -2.78 -0.33 -3.36
CA THR A 84 -4.07 -0.69 -2.75
C THR A 84 -5.25 0.11 -3.33
N ALA A 85 -4.95 1.31 -3.83
CA ALA A 85 -5.89 2.19 -4.51
C ALA A 85 -5.42 2.41 -5.96
N ALA A 86 -5.81 1.52 -6.88
CA ALA A 86 -5.30 1.52 -8.27
C ALA A 86 -5.62 2.81 -9.07
N ARG A 87 -6.55 3.64 -8.59
CA ARG A 87 -6.90 4.94 -9.21
C ARG A 87 -6.11 6.13 -8.64
N SER A 88 -5.22 5.91 -7.67
CA SER A 88 -4.41 6.97 -7.09
C SER A 88 -3.22 7.32 -8.00
N THR A 89 -3.16 8.57 -8.46
CA THR A 89 -2.00 9.10 -9.20
C THR A 89 -0.75 9.12 -8.33
N PHE A 90 -0.89 9.40 -7.03
CA PHE A 90 0.21 9.31 -6.06
C PHE A 90 0.76 7.88 -5.97
N ALA A 91 -0.12 6.87 -5.84
CA ALA A 91 0.31 5.48 -5.80
C ALA A 91 0.94 5.01 -7.13
N PHE A 92 0.46 5.52 -8.26
CA PHE A 92 1.09 5.29 -9.56
C PHE A 92 2.52 5.86 -9.58
N TRP A 93 2.73 7.09 -9.12
CA TRP A 93 4.06 7.69 -9.06
C TRP A 93 5.00 6.95 -8.11
N LEU A 94 4.54 6.56 -6.92
CA LEU A 94 5.33 5.73 -6.00
C LEU A 94 5.80 4.44 -6.70
N ALA A 95 4.88 3.72 -7.34
CA ALA A 95 5.18 2.49 -8.05
C ALA A 95 6.14 2.70 -9.23
N PHE A 96 6.01 3.82 -9.95
CA PHE A 96 6.90 4.18 -11.05
C PHE A 96 8.35 4.38 -10.59
N PHE A 97 8.57 4.95 -9.40
CA PHE A 97 9.91 5.21 -8.88
C PHE A 97 10.57 4.03 -8.17
N VAL A 98 9.83 2.96 -7.84
CA VAL A 98 10.42 1.76 -7.24
C VAL A 98 11.45 1.11 -8.19
N GLN A 99 12.61 0.71 -7.67
CA GLN A 99 13.69 0.14 -8.50
C GLN A 99 13.26 -1.14 -9.23
N ASN A 100 12.50 -2.01 -8.56
CA ASN A 100 12.09 -3.30 -9.10
C ASN A 100 10.69 -3.23 -9.75
N GLN A 101 10.65 -2.78 -11.00
CA GLN A 101 9.41 -2.72 -11.79
C GLN A 101 8.74 -4.09 -12.03
N ASN A 102 9.47 -5.21 -11.86
CA ASN A 102 8.91 -6.56 -11.95
C ASN A 102 8.19 -7.01 -10.66
N ALA A 103 8.23 -6.20 -9.60
CA ALA A 103 7.64 -6.52 -8.30
C ALA A 103 6.62 -5.46 -7.85
N VAL A 104 5.93 -4.84 -8.82
CA VAL A 104 4.79 -3.94 -8.61
C VAL A 104 3.50 -4.73 -8.78
N TYR A 105 2.64 -4.67 -7.77
CA TYR A 105 1.36 -5.37 -7.69
C TYR A 105 0.24 -4.36 -7.44
N TYR A 106 -0.98 -4.65 -7.87
CA TYR A 106 -2.15 -3.82 -7.60
C TYR A 106 -3.34 -4.69 -7.19
N LEU A 107 -4.15 -4.18 -6.25
CA LEU A 107 -5.42 -4.82 -5.94
C LEU A 107 -6.40 -4.60 -7.08
N ASN A 108 -7.06 -5.68 -7.51
CA ASN A 108 -7.96 -5.65 -8.64
C ASN A 108 -9.22 -4.82 -8.28
N VAL A 109 -9.49 -3.76 -9.04
CA VAL A 109 -10.69 -2.94 -8.89
C VAL A 109 -11.77 -3.53 -9.81
N PRO A 110 -12.99 -3.84 -9.31
CA PRO A 110 -14.07 -4.36 -10.16
C PRO A 110 -14.33 -3.46 -11.36
N THR A 111 -14.40 -4.07 -12.55
CA THR A 111 -14.47 -3.40 -13.88
C THR A 111 -15.75 -2.59 -14.14
N LYS A 112 -16.79 -2.69 -13.30
CA LYS A 112 -18.07 -1.98 -13.49
C LYS A 112 -18.00 -0.46 -13.29
N ASP A 113 -16.88 0.04 -12.80
CA ASP A 113 -16.63 1.47 -12.55
C ASP A 113 -15.61 2.09 -13.53
N LEU A 114 -15.26 1.39 -14.61
CA LEU A 114 -14.42 1.90 -15.70
C LEU A 114 -15.33 2.49 -16.77
N VAL A 115 -15.66 3.77 -16.64
CA VAL A 115 -16.09 4.57 -17.78
C VAL A 115 -14.81 5.12 -18.41
N MET A 116 -14.51 4.69 -19.64
CA MET A 116 -13.62 5.42 -20.55
C MET A 116 -14.27 6.74 -20.94
#